data_AF-A0A7N4PX14-F1
#
_entry.id   AF-A0A7N4PX14-F1
#
_cell.length_a   1.000
_cell.length_b   1.000
_cell.length_c   1.000
_cell.angle_alpha   90.00
_cell.angle_beta   90.00
_cell.angle_gamma   90.00
#
_symmetry.space_group_name_H-M   'P 1'
#
loop_
_entity.id
_entity.type
_entity.pdbx_description
1 polymer ?
#
loop_
_entity_poly.entity_id
_entity_poly.type
_entity_poly.pdbx_seq_one_letter_code
_entity_poly.pdbx_strand_id
1 'polypeptide(L)'
;MGLHGDSGRGGHGAAVAVFTAVSVVFILTLPPSLPGGDSGELITAAYELGVAHPPGYPLFTLLAKLAIGVFPFGSIAYRVNLLCGLFGAAAASLLFFTVFRLSGSYAGGILAAGVFSFSRLTWQWSIAAEVFSLNNLFVGLLMALAAHFEKATTAEDRSKISKIGAFCCGLSLCNQHTIILYVLCIALWVLFRLFKEMELSLKHLLKLSLFFSAGFLPYLYLPISSYLNQARWTWGDQTTFSGFLTHFLREEYGTFNLAKSEIGSSMSEILLFQMANMKVELSINIQVLAVVACLSLAKQ
;
A
#
# COMPACT_ATOMS: atom_id res chain seq x y z
N MET A 1 36.18 12.89 -2.76
CA MET A 1 36.66 12.82 -4.16
C MET A 1 35.88 11.68 -4.84
N GLY A 2 34.92 12.05 -5.69
CA GLY A 2 34.13 11.23 -6.64
C GLY A 2 33.74 9.77 -6.32
N LEU A 3 32.55 9.54 -5.73
CA LEU A 3 31.83 8.26 -5.78
C LEU A 3 30.30 8.45 -5.95
N HIS A 4 29.86 9.42 -6.74
CA HIS A 4 28.42 9.71 -6.91
C HIS A 4 27.84 9.45 -8.32
N GLY A 5 28.59 8.79 -9.21
CA GLY A 5 28.11 8.49 -10.57
C GLY A 5 27.47 7.11 -10.76
N ASP A 6 27.88 6.09 -9.99
CA ASP A 6 27.65 4.68 -10.40
C ASP A 6 26.75 3.86 -9.45
N SER A 7 26.45 4.38 -8.25
CA SER A 7 25.60 3.69 -7.26
C SER A 7 24.13 3.58 -7.69
N GLY A 8 23.69 4.44 -8.61
CA GLY A 8 22.34 4.42 -9.16
C GLY A 8 22.08 3.17 -10.00
N ARG A 9 22.96 2.83 -10.94
CA ARG A 9 22.72 1.74 -11.91
C ARG A 9 22.70 0.35 -11.27
N GLY A 10 23.60 0.08 -10.33
CA GLY A 10 23.66 -1.21 -9.63
C GLY A 10 22.43 -1.50 -8.76
N GLY A 11 21.88 -0.48 -8.10
CA GLY A 11 20.68 -0.62 -7.27
C GLY A 11 19.43 -1.03 -8.04
N HIS A 12 19.25 -0.54 -9.27
CA HIS A 12 18.09 -0.90 -10.10
C HIS A 12 18.15 -2.37 -10.54
N GLY A 13 19.32 -2.85 -10.96
CA GLY A 13 19.50 -4.26 -11.32
C GLY A 13 19.19 -5.20 -10.16
N ALA A 14 19.67 -4.88 -8.95
CA ALA A 14 19.37 -5.66 -7.76
C ALA A 14 17.89 -5.60 -7.36
N ALA A 15 17.22 -4.44 -7.50
CA ALA A 15 15.79 -4.31 -7.24
C ALA A 15 14.95 -5.19 -8.18
N VAL A 16 15.34 -5.27 -9.46
CA VAL A 16 14.71 -6.16 -10.46
C VAL A 16 14.95 -7.63 -10.10
N ALA A 17 16.16 -7.99 -9.64
CA ALA A 17 16.46 -9.35 -9.19
C ALA A 17 15.62 -9.74 -7.96
N VAL A 18 15.46 -8.83 -6.98
CA VAL A 18 14.60 -9.04 -5.81
C VAL A 18 13.14 -9.22 -6.24
N PHE A 19 12.63 -8.33 -7.10
CA PHE A 19 11.27 -8.45 -7.65
C PHE A 19 11.05 -9.82 -8.30
N THR A 20 11.98 -10.23 -9.16
CA THR A 20 11.90 -11.49 -9.90
C THR A 20 11.93 -12.70 -8.95
N ALA A 21 12.87 -12.74 -8.01
CA ALA A 21 13.00 -13.84 -7.06
C ALA A 21 11.76 -13.99 -6.17
N VAL A 22 11.25 -12.88 -5.61
CA VAL A 22 10.04 -12.90 -4.77
C VAL A 22 8.81 -13.26 -5.60
N SER A 23 8.70 -12.73 -6.83
CA SER A 23 7.59 -13.07 -7.74
C SER A 23 7.56 -14.55 -8.04
N VAL A 24 8.69 -15.18 -8.33
CA VAL A 24 8.77 -16.63 -8.57
C VAL A 24 8.27 -17.41 -7.36
N VAL A 25 8.72 -17.07 -6.15
CA VAL A 25 8.29 -17.77 -4.93
C VAL A 25 6.79 -17.60 -4.68
N PHE A 26 6.28 -16.37 -4.79
CA PHE A 26 4.85 -16.12 -4.60
C PHE A 26 4.02 -16.84 -5.67
N ILE A 27 4.40 -16.78 -6.96
CA ILE A 27 3.72 -17.47 -8.06
C ILE A 27 3.66 -18.98 -7.82
N LEU A 28 4.77 -19.59 -7.40
CA LEU A 28 4.83 -21.04 -7.12
C LEU A 28 3.98 -21.46 -5.91
N THR A 29 3.56 -20.51 -5.07
CA THR A 29 2.75 -20.77 -3.88
C THR A 29 1.34 -20.18 -3.95
N LEU A 30 0.94 -19.63 -5.11
CA LEU A 30 -0.42 -19.13 -5.30
C LEU A 30 -1.46 -20.25 -5.19
N PRO A 31 -2.58 -20.02 -4.49
CA PRO A 31 -3.73 -20.91 -4.58
C PRO A 31 -4.32 -20.87 -6.01
N PRO A 32 -4.61 -22.03 -6.63
CA PRO A 32 -5.16 -22.10 -7.99
C PRO A 32 -6.63 -21.65 -8.05
N SER A 33 -7.30 -21.56 -6.90
CA SER A 33 -8.71 -21.24 -6.74
C SER A 33 -8.93 -20.15 -5.70
N LEU A 34 -10.20 -19.95 -5.30
CA LEU A 34 -10.62 -18.99 -4.28
C LEU A 34 -9.85 -19.22 -2.97
N PRO A 35 -9.07 -18.23 -2.49
CA PRO A 35 -8.61 -18.19 -1.11
C PRO A 35 -9.79 -17.98 -0.15
N GLY A 36 -9.56 -18.22 1.14
CA GLY A 36 -10.49 -17.79 2.20
C GLY A 36 -10.44 -16.27 2.44
N GLY A 37 -11.13 -15.80 3.48
CA GLY A 37 -11.24 -14.36 3.77
C GLY A 37 -12.27 -13.66 2.90
N ASP A 38 -11.96 -12.44 2.47
CA ASP A 38 -12.85 -11.59 1.65
C ASP A 38 -12.62 -11.82 0.15
N SER A 39 -11.63 -12.65 -0.20
CA SER A 39 -11.22 -12.94 -1.58
C SER A 39 -12.37 -13.29 -2.52
N GLY A 40 -13.34 -14.10 -2.08
CA GLY A 40 -14.49 -14.47 -2.93
C GLY A 40 -15.38 -13.28 -3.29
N GLU A 41 -15.59 -12.37 -2.35
CA GLU A 41 -16.34 -11.14 -2.56
C GLU A 41 -15.55 -10.19 -3.46
N LEU A 42 -14.27 -9.92 -3.13
CA LEU A 42 -13.41 -9.00 -3.88
C LEU A 42 -13.23 -9.43 -5.34
N ILE A 43 -13.03 -10.74 -5.59
CA ILE A 43 -12.95 -11.28 -6.95
C ILE A 43 -14.28 -11.11 -7.68
N THR A 44 -15.41 -11.37 -7.01
CA THR A 44 -16.74 -11.25 -7.63
C THR A 44 -17.07 -9.80 -7.97
N ALA A 45 -16.82 -8.88 -7.04
CA ALA A 45 -16.99 -7.44 -7.25
C ALA A 45 -16.11 -6.95 -8.42
N ALA A 46 -14.85 -7.37 -8.49
CA ALA A 46 -13.98 -7.05 -9.61
C ALA A 46 -14.47 -7.65 -10.94
N TYR A 47 -14.89 -8.91 -10.95
CA TYR A 47 -15.34 -9.58 -12.16
C TYR A 47 -16.59 -8.92 -12.75
N GLU A 48 -17.58 -8.61 -11.91
CA GLU A 48 -18.85 -8.00 -12.29
C GLU A 48 -18.79 -6.47 -12.42
N LEU A 49 -17.69 -5.84 -12.00
CA LEU A 49 -17.61 -4.39 -11.80
C LEU A 49 -18.72 -3.88 -10.85
N GLY A 50 -18.87 -4.56 -9.70
CA GLY A 50 -19.70 -4.13 -8.57
C GLY A 50 -18.89 -3.45 -7.46
N VAL A 51 -19.56 -3.07 -6.37
CA VAL A 51 -18.93 -2.48 -5.18
C VAL A 51 -18.76 -3.53 -4.08
N ALA A 52 -17.54 -3.70 -3.58
CA ALA A 52 -17.25 -4.57 -2.44
C ALA A 52 -17.67 -3.92 -1.12
N HIS A 53 -17.55 -4.65 0.00
CA HIS A 53 -17.80 -4.12 1.33
C HIS A 53 -17.02 -2.82 1.64
N PRO A 54 -17.48 -2.00 2.60
CA PRO A 54 -16.87 -0.71 2.92
C PRO A 54 -15.35 -0.77 3.16
N PRO A 55 -14.55 0.14 2.56
CA PRO A 55 -14.96 1.36 1.85
C PRO A 55 -15.13 1.17 0.31
N GLY A 56 -15.25 -0.07 -0.16
CA GLY A 56 -15.52 -0.43 -1.56
C GLY A 56 -14.28 -0.74 -2.41
N TYR A 57 -13.08 -0.45 -1.90
CA TYR A 57 -11.77 -0.78 -2.51
C TYR A 57 -11.66 -0.46 -4.02
N PRO A 58 -12.14 0.70 -4.50
CA PRO A 58 -12.34 0.96 -5.93
C PRO A 58 -11.07 0.76 -6.77
N LEU A 59 -9.90 1.13 -6.25
CA LEU A 59 -8.65 0.94 -6.99
C LEU A 59 -8.31 -0.54 -7.18
N PHE A 60 -8.44 -1.34 -6.12
CA PHE A 60 -8.22 -2.78 -6.20
C PHE A 60 -9.17 -3.43 -7.20
N THR A 61 -10.46 -3.11 -7.10
CA THR A 61 -11.52 -3.63 -7.97
C THR A 61 -11.24 -3.36 -9.45
N LEU A 62 -10.86 -2.13 -9.80
CA LEU A 62 -10.53 -1.77 -11.19
C LEU A 62 -9.26 -2.44 -11.70
N LEU A 63 -8.21 -2.54 -10.88
CA LEU A 63 -6.97 -3.23 -11.25
C LEU A 63 -7.18 -4.75 -11.38
N ALA A 64 -7.99 -5.33 -10.51
CA ALA A 64 -8.37 -6.74 -10.58
C ALA A 64 -9.20 -7.03 -11.84
N LYS A 65 -10.18 -6.19 -12.20
CA LYS A 65 -10.89 -6.30 -13.48
C LYS A 65 -9.92 -6.27 -14.67
N LEU A 66 -8.96 -5.36 -14.65
CA LEU A 66 -7.94 -5.26 -15.70
C LEU A 66 -7.10 -6.54 -15.78
N ALA A 67 -6.62 -7.05 -14.64
CA ALA A 67 -5.83 -8.28 -14.59
C ALA A 67 -6.60 -9.51 -15.10
N ILE A 68 -7.90 -9.61 -14.79
CA ILE A 68 -8.77 -10.67 -15.31
C ILE A 68 -8.81 -10.66 -16.84
N GLY A 69 -8.84 -9.47 -17.47
CA GLY A 69 -8.83 -9.32 -18.93
C GLY A 69 -7.44 -9.51 -19.57
N VAL A 70 -6.38 -9.08 -18.89
CA VAL A 70 -5.00 -9.11 -19.43
C VAL A 70 -4.36 -10.49 -19.33
N PHE A 71 -4.62 -11.27 -18.28
CA PHE A 71 -4.07 -12.62 -18.13
C PHE A 71 -5.01 -13.66 -18.77
N PRO A 72 -4.68 -14.27 -19.92
CA PRO A 72 -5.60 -15.16 -20.64
C PRO A 72 -5.59 -16.61 -20.14
N PHE A 73 -4.95 -16.89 -18.99
CA PHE A 73 -4.72 -18.24 -18.46
C PHE A 73 -5.16 -18.35 -17.01
N GLY A 74 -5.31 -19.60 -16.53
CA GLY A 74 -5.79 -19.89 -15.19
C GLY A 74 -7.24 -19.49 -14.94
N SER A 75 -7.73 -19.82 -13.75
CA SER A 75 -9.04 -19.40 -13.26
C SER A 75 -9.07 -17.87 -13.02
N ILE A 76 -10.26 -17.27 -12.98
CA ILE A 76 -10.41 -15.85 -12.61
C ILE A 76 -9.76 -15.57 -11.25
N ALA A 77 -9.98 -16.47 -10.27
CA ALA A 77 -9.37 -16.36 -8.95
C ALA A 77 -7.83 -16.37 -9.04
N TYR A 78 -7.24 -17.29 -9.81
CA TYR A 78 -5.80 -17.35 -10.00
C TYR A 78 -5.23 -16.05 -10.61
N ARG A 79 -5.92 -15.42 -11.56
CA ARG A 79 -5.47 -14.16 -12.19
C ARG A 79 -5.40 -13.01 -11.17
N VAL A 80 -6.37 -12.94 -10.25
CA VAL A 80 -6.37 -11.92 -9.19
C VAL A 80 -5.35 -12.26 -8.10
N ASN A 81 -5.21 -13.53 -7.71
CA ASN A 81 -4.14 -13.98 -6.80
C ASN A 81 -2.76 -13.63 -7.37
N LEU A 82 -2.54 -13.85 -8.68
CA LEU A 82 -1.32 -13.48 -9.39
C LEU A 82 -1.05 -11.97 -9.33
N LEU A 83 -2.07 -11.14 -9.55
CA LEU A 83 -1.95 -9.69 -9.41
C LEU A 83 -1.46 -9.31 -7.99
N CYS A 84 -2.06 -9.89 -6.95
CA CYS A 84 -1.64 -9.66 -5.56
C CYS A 84 -0.18 -10.11 -5.31
N GLY A 85 0.21 -11.26 -5.85
CA GLY A 85 1.59 -11.76 -5.73
C GLY A 85 2.59 -10.79 -6.36
N LEU A 86 2.27 -10.23 -7.52
CA LEU A 86 3.09 -9.22 -8.18
C LEU A 86 3.15 -7.91 -7.39
N PHE A 87 2.05 -7.48 -6.77
CA PHE A 87 2.05 -6.32 -5.87
C PHE A 87 2.96 -6.55 -4.65
N GLY A 88 2.87 -7.72 -4.02
CA GLY A 88 3.74 -8.09 -2.89
C GLY A 88 5.22 -8.11 -3.27
N ALA A 89 5.56 -8.65 -4.44
CA ALA A 89 6.93 -8.66 -4.95
C ALA A 89 7.43 -7.25 -5.30
N ALA A 90 6.58 -6.39 -5.87
CA ALA A 90 6.90 -5.00 -6.14
C ALA A 90 7.13 -4.20 -4.85
N ALA A 91 6.33 -4.44 -3.81
CA ALA A 91 6.54 -3.87 -2.49
C ALA A 91 7.90 -4.24 -1.90
N ALA A 92 8.29 -5.52 -2.01
CA ALA A 92 9.60 -6.01 -1.57
C ALA A 92 10.76 -5.37 -2.32
N SER A 93 10.62 -5.20 -3.63
CA SER A 93 11.62 -4.53 -4.47
C SER A 93 11.80 -3.05 -4.11
N LEU A 94 10.70 -2.32 -3.83
CA LEU A 94 10.75 -0.93 -3.37
C LEU A 94 11.35 -0.81 -1.97
N LEU A 95 11.09 -1.76 -1.08
CA LEU A 95 11.71 -1.80 0.24
C LEU A 95 13.22 -2.03 0.13
N PHE A 96 13.65 -3.01 -0.68
CA PHE A 96 15.06 -3.22 -1.01
C PHE A 96 15.69 -1.91 -1.50
N PHE A 97 15.07 -1.27 -2.49
CA PHE A 97 15.62 -0.06 -3.11
C PHE A 97 15.72 1.09 -2.10
N THR A 98 14.72 1.25 -1.24
CA THR A 98 14.71 2.27 -0.19
C THR A 98 15.86 2.06 0.79
N VAL A 99 16.01 0.83 1.32
CA VAL A 99 17.07 0.51 2.29
C VAL A 99 18.45 0.61 1.65
N PHE A 100 18.63 0.08 0.44
CA PHE A 100 19.87 0.21 -0.33
C PHE A 100 20.22 1.68 -0.54
N ARG A 101 19.25 2.49 -0.96
CA ARG A 101 19.51 3.91 -1.24
C ARG A 101 19.91 4.64 0.04
N LEU A 102 19.26 4.38 1.17
CA LEU A 102 19.56 5.07 2.43
C LEU A 102 20.88 4.61 3.06
N SER A 103 21.16 3.31 3.05
CA SER A 103 22.33 2.71 3.73
C SER A 103 23.56 2.52 2.85
N GLY A 104 23.40 2.49 1.54
CA GLY A 104 24.42 2.03 0.59
C GLY A 104 24.65 0.50 0.58
N SER A 105 23.91 -0.27 1.39
CA SER A 105 24.15 -1.70 1.59
C SER A 105 23.19 -2.57 0.81
N TYR A 106 23.72 -3.36 -0.14
CA TYR A 106 22.96 -4.40 -0.83
C TYR A 106 22.48 -5.47 0.15
N ALA A 107 23.35 -5.91 1.06
CA ALA A 107 23.02 -6.93 2.06
C ALA A 107 21.88 -6.46 2.97
N GLY A 108 21.92 -5.20 3.42
CA GLY A 108 20.84 -4.61 4.22
C GLY A 108 19.51 -4.56 3.47
N GLY A 109 19.54 -4.16 2.19
CA GLY A 109 18.36 -4.16 1.33
C GLY A 109 17.78 -5.56 1.12
N ILE A 110 18.63 -6.55 0.81
CA ILE A 110 18.21 -7.94 0.58
C ILE A 110 17.61 -8.53 1.86
N LEU A 111 18.24 -8.27 3.00
CA LEU A 111 17.73 -8.72 4.30
C LEU A 111 16.36 -8.10 4.59
N ALA A 112 16.19 -6.79 4.39
CA ALA A 112 14.92 -6.12 4.60
C ALA A 112 13.81 -6.68 3.71
N ALA A 113 14.07 -6.84 2.41
CA ALA A 113 13.11 -7.43 1.47
C ALA A 113 12.78 -8.89 1.82
N GLY A 114 13.79 -9.71 2.15
CA GLY A 114 13.58 -11.11 2.53
C GLY A 114 12.77 -11.26 3.81
N VAL A 115 13.11 -10.51 4.87
CA VAL A 115 12.35 -10.53 6.14
C VAL A 115 10.91 -10.08 5.93
N PHE A 116 10.70 -9.04 5.11
CA PHE A 116 9.37 -8.58 4.75
C PHE A 116 8.58 -9.65 3.98
N SER A 117 9.10 -10.12 2.84
CA SER A 117 8.42 -11.05 1.92
C SER A 117 8.12 -12.40 2.54
N PHE A 118 9.04 -12.93 3.33
CA PHE A 118 8.94 -14.28 3.89
C PHE A 118 8.41 -14.30 5.33
N SER A 119 7.97 -13.16 5.85
CA SER A 119 7.15 -13.13 7.06
C SER A 119 5.77 -13.74 6.79
N ARG A 120 5.21 -14.43 7.78
CA ARG A 120 3.96 -15.20 7.63
C ARG A 120 2.81 -14.35 7.07
N LEU A 121 2.52 -13.21 7.69
CA LEU A 121 1.40 -12.35 7.29
C LEU A 121 1.61 -11.75 5.90
N THR A 122 2.81 -11.23 5.60
CA THR A 122 3.09 -10.66 4.28
C THR A 122 2.96 -11.71 3.20
N TRP A 123 3.53 -12.91 3.40
CA TRP A 123 3.42 -13.99 2.42
C TRP A 123 1.95 -14.38 2.22
N GLN A 124 1.26 -14.75 3.30
CA GLN A 124 -0.13 -15.21 3.28
C GLN A 124 -1.03 -14.24 2.51
N TRP A 125 -0.91 -12.94 2.77
CA TRP A 125 -1.75 -11.91 2.15
C TRP A 125 -1.22 -11.38 0.81
N SER A 126 0.00 -11.77 0.40
CA SER A 126 0.51 -11.50 -0.94
C SER A 126 0.04 -12.55 -1.95
N ILE A 127 -0.23 -13.78 -1.52
CA ILE A 127 -0.67 -14.85 -2.43
C ILE A 127 -2.20 -14.98 -2.54
N ALA A 128 -2.96 -14.21 -1.77
CA ALA A 128 -4.43 -14.20 -1.79
C ALA A 128 -4.98 -12.94 -2.46
N ALA A 129 -6.17 -13.03 -3.07
CA ALA A 129 -6.91 -11.94 -3.69
C ALA A 129 -7.49 -10.96 -2.65
N GLU A 130 -6.58 -10.31 -1.93
CA GLU A 130 -6.85 -9.38 -0.83
C GLU A 130 -6.14 -8.04 -1.08
N VAL A 131 -6.67 -6.99 -0.47
CA VAL A 131 -6.23 -5.60 -0.71
C VAL A 131 -4.91 -5.23 -0.03
N PHE A 132 -4.37 -6.12 0.81
CA PHE A 132 -3.20 -5.87 1.65
C PHE A 132 -1.89 -5.76 0.85
N SER A 133 -1.73 -6.58 -0.19
CA SER A 133 -0.53 -6.57 -1.04
C SER A 133 -0.40 -5.25 -1.80
N LEU A 134 -1.51 -4.72 -2.34
CA LEU A 134 -1.57 -3.40 -2.97
C LEU A 134 -1.32 -2.28 -1.95
N ASN A 135 -1.84 -2.42 -0.72
CA ASN A 135 -1.53 -1.46 0.35
C ASN A 135 -0.03 -1.44 0.67
N ASN A 136 0.61 -2.61 0.78
CA ASN A 136 2.05 -2.72 1.00
C ASN A 136 2.87 -2.14 -0.14
N LEU A 137 2.42 -2.29 -1.39
CA LEU A 137 3.02 -1.63 -2.55
C LEU A 137 2.99 -0.10 -2.39
N PHE A 138 1.86 0.47 -1.96
CA PHE A 138 1.78 1.91 -1.69
C PHE A 138 2.69 2.34 -0.54
N VAL A 139 2.77 1.58 0.55
CA VAL A 139 3.73 1.86 1.64
C VAL A 139 5.16 1.89 1.09
N GLY A 140 5.57 0.86 0.34
CA GLY A 140 6.89 0.79 -0.28
C GLY A 140 7.17 1.95 -1.23
N LEU A 141 6.17 2.35 -2.04
CA LEU A 141 6.28 3.47 -2.96
C LEU A 141 6.44 4.81 -2.21
N LEU A 142 5.63 5.06 -1.18
CA LEU A 142 5.72 6.26 -0.37
C LEU A 142 7.05 6.35 0.37
N MET A 143 7.57 5.24 0.89
CA MET A 143 8.90 5.19 1.51
C MET A 143 10.02 5.47 0.49
N ALA A 144 9.94 4.88 -0.71
CA ALA A 144 10.92 5.13 -1.78
C ALA A 144 10.89 6.60 -2.25
N LEU A 145 9.70 7.19 -2.36
CA LEU A 145 9.51 8.60 -2.68
C LEU A 145 10.02 9.51 -1.57
N ALA A 146 9.80 9.19 -0.29
CA ALA A 146 10.34 9.94 0.84
C ALA A 146 11.87 9.92 0.85
N ALA A 147 12.49 8.76 0.61
CA ALA A 147 13.94 8.64 0.45
C ALA A 147 14.47 9.39 -0.78
N HIS A 148 13.67 9.50 -1.85
CA HIS A 148 14.01 10.34 -3.01
C HIS A 148 13.94 11.82 -2.67
N PHE A 149 12.88 12.22 -1.99
CA PHE A 149 12.64 13.59 -1.57
C PHE A 149 13.78 14.09 -0.67
N GLU A 150 14.21 13.28 0.31
CA GLU A 150 15.31 13.66 1.21
C GLU A 150 16.64 13.86 0.48
N LYS A 151 16.90 13.05 -0.57
CA LYS A 151 18.13 13.13 -1.35
C LYS A 151 18.07 14.15 -2.49
N ALA A 152 16.93 14.77 -2.73
CA ALA A 152 16.77 15.75 -3.80
C ALA A 152 17.53 17.04 -3.45
N THR A 153 18.45 17.45 -4.32
CA THR A 153 19.31 18.61 -4.10
C THR A 153 18.67 19.93 -4.54
N THR A 154 17.70 19.88 -5.44
CA THR A 154 17.03 21.07 -6.00
C THR A 154 15.60 21.22 -5.50
N ALA A 155 15.14 22.46 -5.39
CA ALA A 155 13.75 22.80 -5.08
C ALA A 155 12.76 22.25 -6.13
N GLU A 156 13.18 22.23 -7.39
CA GLU A 156 12.37 21.72 -8.49
C GLU A 156 12.13 20.21 -8.34
N ASP A 157 13.16 19.44 -8.01
CA ASP A 157 13.05 18.00 -7.80
C ASP A 157 12.20 17.68 -6.58
N ARG A 158 12.43 18.37 -5.44
CA ARG A 158 11.57 18.26 -4.25
C ARG A 158 10.10 18.56 -4.58
N SER A 159 9.86 19.58 -5.40
CA SER A 159 8.51 19.91 -5.85
C SER A 159 7.90 18.81 -6.72
N LYS A 160 8.65 18.27 -7.69
CA LYS A 160 8.19 17.15 -8.53
C LYS A 160 7.84 15.92 -7.69
N ILE A 161 8.73 15.51 -6.79
CA ILE A 161 8.56 14.31 -5.95
C ILE A 161 7.38 14.49 -4.99
N SER A 162 7.23 15.64 -4.33
CA SER A 162 6.10 15.89 -3.43
C SER A 162 4.75 15.86 -4.14
N LYS A 163 4.66 16.34 -5.39
CA LYS A 163 3.43 16.22 -6.21
C LYS A 163 3.12 14.77 -6.58
N ILE A 164 4.13 13.99 -6.97
CA ILE A 164 3.96 12.54 -7.24
C ILE A 164 3.52 11.84 -5.95
N GLY A 165 4.16 12.13 -4.82
CA GLY A 165 3.79 11.62 -3.50
C GLY A 165 2.34 11.96 -3.13
N ALA A 166 1.90 13.21 -3.34
CA ALA A 166 0.52 13.62 -3.09
C ALA A 166 -0.49 12.81 -3.93
N PHE A 167 -0.21 12.61 -5.22
CA PHE A 167 -1.02 11.75 -6.07
C PHE A 167 -1.07 10.31 -5.55
N CYS A 168 0.08 9.73 -5.18
CA CYS A 168 0.15 8.39 -4.60
C CYS A 168 -0.60 8.28 -3.27
N CYS A 169 -0.56 9.31 -2.41
CA CYS A 169 -1.34 9.34 -1.17
C CYS A 169 -2.85 9.27 -1.46
N GLY A 170 -3.36 10.09 -2.39
CA GLY A 170 -4.78 10.05 -2.79
C GLY A 170 -5.18 8.71 -3.37
N LEU A 171 -4.35 8.18 -4.28
CA LEU A 171 -4.57 6.88 -4.92
C LEU A 171 -4.56 5.72 -3.93
N SER A 172 -3.66 5.75 -2.95
CA SER A 172 -3.55 4.70 -1.93
C SER A 172 -4.78 4.61 -1.01
N LEU A 173 -5.43 5.75 -0.74
CA LEU A 173 -6.67 5.80 0.05
C LEU A 173 -7.85 5.18 -0.69
N CYS A 174 -7.80 5.07 -2.03
CA CYS A 174 -8.77 4.33 -2.84
C CYS A 174 -8.56 2.81 -2.77
N ASN A 175 -7.47 2.34 -2.17
CA ASN A 175 -7.28 0.92 -1.88
C ASN A 175 -7.70 0.63 -0.43
N GLN A 176 -6.96 1.12 0.57
CA GLN A 176 -7.21 0.72 1.95
C GLN A 176 -6.99 1.91 2.90
N HIS A 177 -7.95 2.19 3.78
CA HIS A 177 -7.93 3.38 4.63
C HIS A 177 -6.80 3.39 5.68
N THR A 178 -6.32 2.21 6.09
CA THR A 178 -5.23 2.10 7.08
C THR A 178 -3.91 2.72 6.60
N ILE A 179 -3.75 2.96 5.29
CA ILE A 179 -2.61 3.71 4.74
C ILE A 179 -2.49 5.12 5.32
N ILE A 180 -3.58 5.69 5.87
CA ILE A 180 -3.59 7.02 6.46
C ILE A 180 -2.53 7.19 7.55
N LEU A 181 -2.19 6.11 8.27
CA LEU A 181 -1.12 6.11 9.28
C LEU A 181 0.24 6.47 8.68
N TYR A 182 0.54 5.96 7.48
CA TYR A 182 1.77 6.28 6.75
C TYR A 182 1.68 7.64 6.07
N VAL A 183 0.53 7.94 5.44
CA VAL A 183 0.30 9.20 4.73
C VAL A 183 0.46 10.39 5.66
N LEU A 184 -0.13 10.35 6.87
CA LEU A 184 -0.01 11.44 7.84
C LEU A 184 1.44 11.69 8.24
N CYS A 185 2.18 10.65 8.63
CA CYS A 185 3.58 10.79 9.03
C CYS A 185 4.46 11.34 7.90
N ILE A 186 4.35 10.78 6.70
CA ILE A 186 5.18 11.16 5.55
C ILE A 186 4.79 12.55 5.04
N ALA A 187 3.49 12.86 4.92
CA ALA A 187 3.04 14.15 4.43
C ALA A 187 3.40 15.28 5.39
N LEU A 188 3.19 15.10 6.69
CA LEU A 188 3.58 16.10 7.70
C LEU A 188 5.10 16.33 7.68
N TRP A 189 5.90 15.27 7.57
CA TRP A 189 7.34 15.40 7.44
C TRP A 189 7.77 16.13 6.16
N VAL A 190 7.19 15.78 4.99
CA VAL A 190 7.46 16.48 3.72
C VAL A 190 7.09 17.95 3.80
N LEU A 191 5.90 18.28 4.35
CA LEU A 191 5.45 19.67 4.51
C LEU A 191 6.36 20.45 5.45
N PHE A 192 6.78 19.84 6.56
CA PHE A 192 7.74 20.44 7.49
C PHE A 192 9.10 20.71 6.81
N ARG A 193 9.61 19.77 6.02
CA ARG A 193 10.85 19.95 5.24
C ARG A 193 10.70 21.09 4.22
N LEU A 194 9.63 21.10 3.43
CA LEU A 194 9.37 22.18 2.47
C LEU A 194 9.24 23.56 3.16
N PHE A 195 8.63 23.60 4.34
CA PHE A 195 8.53 24.82 5.14
C PHE A 195 9.92 25.30 5.59
N LYS A 196 10.73 24.39 6.16
CA LYS A 196 12.08 24.70 6.64
C LYS A 196 13.00 25.20 5.52
N GLU A 197 12.88 24.63 4.32
CA GLU A 197 13.66 25.04 3.15
C GLU A 197 13.09 26.29 2.44
N MET A 198 12.03 26.92 2.99
CA MET A 198 11.34 28.09 2.40
C MET A 198 10.73 27.84 1.02
N GLU A 199 10.39 26.58 0.72
CA GLU A 199 9.82 26.14 -0.57
C GLU A 199 8.29 25.98 -0.51
N LEU A 200 7.71 26.02 0.69
CA LEU A 200 6.28 25.89 0.90
C LEU A 200 5.56 27.22 0.64
N SER A 201 4.76 27.28 -0.42
CA SER A 201 3.90 28.42 -0.73
C SER A 201 2.44 27.97 -0.90
N LEU A 202 1.49 28.90 -0.83
CA LEU A 202 0.08 28.61 -1.09
C LEU A 202 -0.14 27.99 -2.48
N LYS A 203 0.57 28.48 -3.50
CA LYS A 203 0.52 27.90 -4.86
C LYS A 203 1.01 26.45 -4.88
N HIS A 204 2.02 26.12 -4.08
CA HIS A 204 2.51 24.75 -3.97
C HIS A 204 1.51 23.86 -3.24
N LEU A 205 0.93 24.32 -2.14
CA LEU A 205 -0.13 23.59 -1.42
C LEU A 205 -1.32 23.30 -2.33
N LEU A 206 -1.78 24.28 -3.11
CA LEU A 206 -2.86 24.07 -4.08
C LEU A 206 -2.51 23.01 -5.14
N LYS A 207 -1.25 22.97 -5.59
CA LYS A 207 -0.77 21.91 -6.49
C LYS A 207 -0.77 20.55 -5.80
N LEU A 208 -0.29 20.45 -4.56
CA LEU A 208 -0.33 19.19 -3.81
C LEU A 208 -1.77 18.69 -3.64
N SER A 209 -2.70 19.57 -3.25
CA SER A 209 -4.12 19.24 -3.14
C SER A 209 -4.70 18.78 -4.47
N LEU A 210 -4.37 19.44 -5.58
CA LEU A 210 -4.83 19.03 -6.92
C LEU A 210 -4.34 17.62 -7.28
N PHE A 211 -3.06 17.33 -7.06
CA PHE A 211 -2.50 16.00 -7.35
C PHE A 211 -3.09 14.93 -6.43
N PHE A 212 -3.28 15.22 -5.15
CA PHE A 212 -3.98 14.33 -4.22
C PHE A 212 -5.40 14.01 -4.70
N SER A 213 -6.19 15.05 -5.03
CA SER A 213 -7.55 14.88 -5.54
C SER A 213 -7.59 14.10 -6.85
N ALA A 214 -6.60 14.29 -7.73
CA ALA A 214 -6.47 13.50 -8.95
C ALA A 214 -6.21 12.01 -8.66
N GLY A 215 -5.38 11.71 -7.65
CA GLY A 215 -5.16 10.34 -7.19
C GLY A 215 -6.42 9.71 -6.57
N PHE A 216 -7.26 10.53 -5.95
CA PHE A 216 -8.49 10.10 -5.27
C PHE A 216 -9.67 9.80 -6.20
N LEU A 217 -9.54 10.11 -7.51
CA LEU A 217 -10.58 9.93 -8.51
C LEU A 217 -11.18 8.51 -8.62
N PRO A 218 -10.46 7.40 -8.35
CA PRO A 218 -11.08 6.08 -8.39
C PRO A 218 -12.30 5.93 -7.48
N TYR A 219 -12.47 6.74 -6.42
CA TYR A 219 -13.72 6.71 -5.63
C TYR A 219 -14.98 7.06 -6.41
N LEU A 220 -14.87 7.77 -7.55
CA LEU A 220 -16.00 8.00 -8.45
C LEU A 220 -16.56 6.69 -9.03
N TYR A 221 -15.79 5.60 -9.02
CA TYR A 221 -16.25 4.27 -9.41
C TYR A 221 -17.47 3.83 -8.60
N LEU A 222 -17.53 4.11 -7.29
CA LEU A 222 -18.61 3.62 -6.45
C LEU A 222 -19.99 4.12 -6.90
N PRO A 223 -20.26 5.44 -6.98
CA PRO A 223 -21.55 5.93 -7.46
C PRO A 223 -21.81 5.56 -8.93
N ILE A 224 -20.78 5.50 -9.78
CA ILE A 224 -20.94 5.12 -11.19
C ILE A 224 -21.40 3.66 -11.31
N SER A 225 -20.73 2.74 -10.61
CA SER A 225 -21.06 1.32 -10.57
C SER A 225 -22.50 1.12 -10.10
N SER A 226 -22.87 1.75 -8.97
CA SER A 226 -24.19 1.60 -8.38
C SER A 226 -25.30 2.25 -9.21
N TYR A 227 -25.01 3.36 -9.90
CA TYR A 227 -25.95 3.97 -10.84
C TYR A 227 -26.19 3.12 -12.09
N LEU A 228 -25.13 2.53 -12.66
CA LEU A 228 -25.24 1.65 -13.83
C LEU A 228 -25.94 0.33 -13.49
N ASN A 229 -25.77 -0.16 -12.25
CA ASN A 229 -26.41 -1.36 -11.69
C ASN A 229 -26.33 -2.59 -12.61
N GLN A 230 -25.19 -2.77 -13.29
CA GLN A 230 -24.96 -3.91 -14.19
C GLN A 230 -24.47 -5.15 -13.43
N ALA A 231 -23.75 -4.95 -12.32
CA ALA A 231 -23.27 -6.03 -11.48
C ALA A 231 -24.44 -6.73 -10.79
N ARG A 232 -24.42 -8.07 -10.75
CA ARG A 232 -25.45 -8.84 -10.04
C ARG A 232 -25.46 -8.59 -8.53
N TRP A 233 -24.37 -8.08 -8.00
CA TRP A 233 -24.19 -7.86 -6.57
C TRP A 233 -23.26 -6.66 -6.33
N THR A 234 -23.68 -5.79 -5.42
CA THR A 234 -23.02 -4.55 -4.98
C THR A 234 -23.38 -4.36 -3.50
N TRP A 235 -22.40 -4.02 -2.67
CA TRP A 235 -22.65 -3.72 -1.26
C TRP A 235 -23.25 -2.32 -1.10
N GLY A 236 -24.41 -2.19 -0.45
CA GLY A 236 -25.05 -0.90 -0.19
C GLY A 236 -25.51 -0.14 -1.45
N ASP A 237 -25.94 1.09 -1.27
CA ASP A 237 -26.35 1.99 -2.36
C ASP A 237 -25.54 3.30 -2.30
N GLN A 238 -24.69 3.52 -3.31
CA GLN A 238 -23.85 4.72 -3.44
C GLN A 238 -24.39 5.72 -4.47
N THR A 239 -25.63 5.57 -4.95
CA THR A 239 -26.23 6.50 -5.91
C THR A 239 -26.52 7.88 -5.30
N THR A 240 -26.70 7.94 -3.98
CA THR A 240 -26.89 9.17 -3.23
C THR A 240 -25.61 9.61 -2.53
N PHE A 241 -25.45 10.92 -2.29
CA PHE A 241 -24.30 11.43 -1.54
C PHE A 241 -24.22 10.84 -0.11
N SER A 242 -25.37 10.67 0.55
CA SER A 242 -25.43 10.04 1.88
C SER A 242 -24.98 8.58 1.83
N GLY A 243 -25.48 7.81 0.87
CA GLY A 243 -25.10 6.40 0.73
C GLY A 243 -23.64 6.21 0.37
N PHE A 244 -23.09 7.06 -0.52
CA PHE A 244 -21.66 7.14 -0.76
C PHE A 244 -20.88 7.43 0.53
N LEU A 245 -21.31 8.43 1.32
CA LEU A 245 -20.60 8.81 2.53
C LEU A 245 -20.65 7.71 3.61
N THR A 246 -21.80 7.08 3.82
CA THR A 246 -21.97 5.95 4.74
C THR A 246 -21.03 4.80 4.37
N HIS A 247 -20.96 4.46 3.08
CA HIS A 247 -20.07 3.40 2.60
C HIS A 247 -18.59 3.80 2.69
N PHE A 248 -18.24 5.01 2.24
CA PHE A 248 -16.89 5.55 2.30
C PHE A 248 -16.38 5.62 3.74
N LEU A 249 -17.15 6.17 4.68
CA LEU A 249 -16.79 6.31 6.09
C LEU A 249 -16.93 5.01 6.89
N ARG A 250 -17.30 3.90 6.24
CA ARG A 250 -17.46 2.59 6.87
C ARG A 250 -18.41 2.64 8.08
N GLU A 251 -19.44 3.49 8.03
CA GLU A 251 -20.36 3.72 9.15
C GLU A 251 -21.05 2.42 9.59
N GLU A 252 -21.26 1.49 8.67
CA GLU A 252 -21.88 0.17 8.90
C GLU A 252 -21.10 -0.71 9.88
N TYR A 253 -19.78 -0.51 10.00
CA TYR A 253 -18.93 -1.19 10.99
C TYR A 253 -18.80 -0.38 12.29
N GLY A 254 -19.15 0.90 12.27
CA GLY A 254 -18.64 1.94 13.17
C GLY A 254 -17.29 2.41 12.66
N THR A 255 -17.17 3.67 12.24
CA THR A 255 -16.06 4.25 11.46
C THR A 255 -14.63 3.88 11.90
N PHE A 256 -14.43 3.57 13.19
CA PHE A 256 -13.12 3.19 13.75
C PHE A 256 -13.00 1.71 14.13
N ASN A 257 -13.98 0.88 13.79
CA ASN A 257 -13.98 -0.55 14.04
C ASN A 257 -13.55 -1.30 12.78
N LEU A 258 -12.74 -2.35 12.99
CA LEU A 258 -12.27 -3.21 11.90
C LEU A 258 -13.39 -4.09 11.34
N ALA A 259 -14.26 -4.57 12.22
CA ALA A 259 -15.43 -5.38 11.90
C ALA A 259 -16.55 -5.01 12.87
N LYS A 260 -17.79 -5.34 12.50
CA LYS A 260 -18.95 -5.16 13.37
C LYS A 260 -18.83 -6.13 14.56
N SER A 261 -18.57 -5.63 15.76
CA SER A 261 -18.58 -6.42 17.00
C SER A 261 -19.74 -6.02 17.90
N GLU A 262 -20.35 -6.99 18.58
CA GLU A 262 -21.41 -6.73 19.58
C GLU A 262 -20.85 -6.13 20.88
N ILE A 263 -19.54 -6.27 21.10
CA ILE A 263 -18.81 -5.73 22.25
C ILE A 263 -17.73 -4.80 21.69
N GLY A 264 -17.84 -3.50 21.97
CA GLY A 264 -16.79 -2.54 21.62
C GLY A 264 -15.50 -2.91 22.36
N SER A 265 -14.38 -2.99 21.63
CA SER A 265 -13.07 -3.13 22.25
C SER A 265 -12.48 -1.74 22.51
N SER A 266 -11.97 -1.53 23.72
CA SER A 266 -11.25 -0.29 24.04
C SER A 266 -9.96 -0.18 23.22
N MET A 267 -9.50 1.04 22.93
CA MET A 267 -8.24 1.26 22.23
C MET A 267 -7.06 0.55 22.93
N SER A 268 -7.08 0.50 24.26
CA SER A 268 -6.10 -0.24 25.06
C SER A 268 -6.09 -1.74 24.77
N GLU A 269 -7.27 -2.37 24.66
CA GLU A 269 -7.37 -3.80 24.33
C GLU A 269 -6.89 -4.08 22.92
N ILE A 270 -7.24 -3.21 21.96
CA ILE A 270 -6.74 -3.31 20.58
C ILE A 270 -5.21 -3.22 20.57
N LEU A 271 -4.63 -2.23 21.24
CA LEU A 271 -3.17 -2.06 21.29
C LEU A 271 -2.47 -3.25 21.98
N LEU A 272 -3.02 -3.74 23.09
CA LEU A 272 -2.49 -4.92 23.79
C LEU A 272 -2.57 -6.17 22.91
N PHE A 273 -3.69 -6.38 22.21
CA PHE A 273 -3.87 -7.46 21.25
C PHE A 273 -2.86 -7.36 20.10
N GLN A 274 -2.65 -6.17 19.55
CA GLN A 274 -1.63 -5.95 18.51
C GLN A 274 -0.21 -6.23 19.02
N MET A 275 0.14 -5.77 20.23
CA MET A 275 1.44 -6.08 20.84
C MET A 275 1.63 -7.59 21.09
N ALA A 276 0.58 -8.28 21.53
CA ALA A 276 0.61 -9.73 21.71
C ALA A 276 0.81 -10.46 20.38
N ASN A 277 0.05 -10.07 19.34
CA ASN A 277 0.19 -10.65 18.00
C ASN A 277 1.54 -10.34 17.36
N MET A 278 2.11 -9.16 17.57
CA MET A 278 3.46 -8.84 17.08
C MET A 278 4.51 -9.82 17.63
N LYS A 279 4.36 -10.31 18.87
CA LYS A 279 5.26 -11.34 19.44
C LYS A 279 5.08 -12.72 18.80
N VAL A 280 3.87 -13.05 18.37
CA VAL A 280 3.56 -14.31 17.71
C VAL A 280 3.99 -14.28 16.25
N GLU A 281 3.78 -13.15 15.58
CA GLU A 281 3.95 -13.02 14.12
C GLU A 281 5.36 -12.54 13.72
N LEU A 282 6.07 -11.82 14.59
CA LEU A 282 7.46 -11.42 14.38
C LEU A 282 8.37 -12.20 15.32
N SER A 283 9.40 -12.85 14.77
CA SER A 283 10.41 -13.52 15.62
C SER A 283 11.07 -12.52 16.58
N ILE A 284 11.42 -12.98 17.78
CA ILE A 284 12.10 -12.15 18.78
C ILE A 284 13.39 -11.51 18.24
N ASN A 285 14.08 -12.20 17.33
CA ASN A 285 15.29 -11.69 16.68
C ASN A 285 15.01 -10.43 15.87
N ILE A 286 13.89 -10.37 15.14
CA ILE A 286 13.49 -9.18 14.37
C ILE A 286 13.17 -8.03 15.30
N GLN A 287 12.48 -8.30 16.41
CA GLN A 287 12.15 -7.27 17.40
C GLN A 287 13.40 -6.70 18.07
N VAL A 288 14.36 -7.56 18.44
CA VAL A 288 15.65 -7.14 19.00
C VAL A 288 16.42 -6.28 17.99
N LEU A 289 16.51 -6.69 16.73
CA LEU A 289 17.16 -5.89 15.69
C LEU A 289 16.50 -4.52 15.50
N ALA A 290 15.17 -4.45 15.53
CA ALA A 290 14.44 -3.19 15.43
C ALA A 290 14.73 -2.26 16.61
N VAL A 291 14.74 -2.79 17.84
CA VAL A 291 15.09 -2.01 19.05
C VAL A 291 16.53 -1.53 19.00
N VAL A 292 17.48 -2.40 18.64
CA VAL A 292 18.89 -2.04 18.46
C VAL A 292 19.04 -0.94 17.42
N ALA A 293 18.31 -1.02 16.30
CA ALA A 293 18.34 0.02 15.26
C ALA A 293 17.86 1.38 15.80
N CYS A 294 16.72 1.42 16.50
CA CYS A 294 16.19 2.65 17.12
C CYS A 294 17.17 3.25 18.15
N LEU A 295 17.76 2.42 19.01
CA LEU A 295 18.75 2.86 20.01
C LEU A 295 20.05 3.34 19.38
N SER A 296 20.44 2.77 18.24
CA SER A 296 21.65 3.17 17.52
C SER A 296 21.47 4.51 16.82
N LEU A 297 20.25 4.81 16.34
CA LEU A 297 19.88 6.10 15.74
C LEU A 297 19.80 7.22 16.79
N ALA A 298 19.33 6.93 18.00
CA ALA A 298 19.26 7.92 19.08
C ALA A 298 20.64 8.38 19.61
N LYS A 299 21.72 7.69 19.21
CA LYS A 299 23.11 8.00 19.58
C LYS A 299 23.87 8.79 18.51
N GLN A 300 23.25 9.05 17.36
CA GLN A 300 23.80 9.86 16.26
C GLN A 300 23.21 11.26 16.29
#